data_AF-A0A1M6LLC3-F1
#
_entry.id   AF-A0A1M6LLC3-F1
#
_cell.length_a   1.000
_cell.length_b   1.000
_cell.length_c   1.000
_cell.angle_alpha   90.00
_cell.angle_beta   90.00
_cell.angle_gamma   90.00
#
_symmetry.space_group_name_H-M   'P 1'
#
loop_
_entity.id
_entity.type
_entity.pdbx_description
1 polymer ?
#
loop_
_entity_poly.entity_id
_entity_poly.type
_entity_poly.pdbx_seq_one_letter_code
_entity_poly.pdbx_strand_id
1 'polypeptide(L)'
;MLRRIRERTVPPGGPLTRRQKKAASEAIIRLLGRASGNVSEVAEHLGIDEELIDQLLQELVRIGRVRRNPDGGFTLHDPLSKWWESKGSKNF
;
A
#
# COMPACT_ATOMS: atom_id res chain seq x y z
N MET A 1 0.87 42.81 -6.44
CA MET A 1 -0.03 41.67 -6.19
C MET A 1 0.19 40.63 -7.29
N LEU A 2 1.06 39.64 -7.06
CA LEU A 2 1.38 38.57 -8.01
C LEU A 2 1.16 37.24 -7.30
N ARG A 3 -0.04 36.65 -7.47
CA ARG A 3 -0.34 35.30 -6.99
C ARG A 3 0.46 34.32 -7.84
N ARG A 4 1.67 33.97 -7.39
CA ARG A 4 2.49 32.92 -8.01
C ARG A 4 1.72 31.60 -7.93
N ILE A 5 1.29 31.15 -9.09
CA ILE A 5 0.80 29.81 -9.37
C ILE A 5 1.92 28.86 -8.95
N ARG A 6 1.78 28.21 -7.79
CA ARG A 6 2.64 27.10 -7.39
C ARG A 6 2.29 25.94 -8.31
N GLU A 7 3.07 25.80 -9.36
CA GLU A 7 3.11 24.63 -10.21
C GLU A 7 3.15 23.37 -9.32
N ARG A 8 2.10 22.55 -9.43
CA ARG A 8 1.95 21.25 -8.76
C ARG A 8 2.82 20.19 -9.45
N THR A 9 4.03 20.54 -9.85
CA THR A 9 4.93 19.60 -10.48
C THR A 9 5.70 18.92 -9.35
N VAL A 10 5.34 17.66 -9.09
CA VAL A 10 6.09 16.80 -8.18
C VAL A 10 7.49 16.67 -8.78
N PRO A 11 8.56 17.11 -8.11
CA PRO A 11 9.90 16.93 -8.64
C PRO A 11 10.20 15.41 -8.68
N PRO A 12 10.66 14.86 -9.83
CA PRO A 12 11.10 13.48 -9.89
C PRO A 12 12.27 13.29 -8.90
N GLY A 13 12.14 12.33 -7.99
CA GLY A 13 13.15 12.01 -6.96
C GLY A 13 13.06 12.80 -5.64
N GLY A 14 12.08 13.70 -5.48
CA GLY A 14 11.85 14.38 -4.20
C GLY A 14 11.07 13.51 -3.18
N PRO A 15 11.28 13.70 -1.87
CA PRO A 15 10.51 12.98 -0.85
C PRO A 15 9.02 13.25 -1.00
N LEU A 16 8.20 12.19 -0.97
CA LEU A 16 6.75 12.33 -1.04
C LEU A 16 6.22 13.23 0.09
N THR A 17 5.38 14.18 -0.27
CA THR A 17 4.62 14.95 0.72
C THR A 17 3.68 14.03 1.48
N ARG A 18 3.28 14.43 2.70
CA ARG A 18 2.34 13.67 3.53
C ARG A 18 1.04 13.28 2.80
N ARG A 19 0.55 14.16 1.90
CA ARG A 19 -0.65 13.88 1.10
C ARG A 19 -0.41 12.81 0.04
N GLN A 20 0.76 12.84 -0.60
CA GLN A 20 1.13 11.83 -1.60
C GLN A 20 1.39 10.48 -0.96
N LYS A 21 2.09 10.43 0.19
CA LYS A 21 2.25 9.18 0.95
C LYS A 21 0.90 8.56 1.27
N LYS A 22 -0.04 9.36 1.78
CA LYS A 22 -1.40 8.89 2.07
C LYS A 22 -2.10 8.35 0.81
N ALA A 23 -2.04 9.08 -0.30
CA ALA A 23 -2.66 8.66 -1.56
C ALA A 23 -2.03 7.37 -2.12
N ALA A 24 -0.70 7.25 -2.05
CA ALA A 24 0.04 6.05 -2.46
C ALA A 24 -0.33 4.85 -1.58
N SER A 25 -0.36 5.01 -0.24
CA SER A 25 -0.81 3.96 0.66
C SER A 25 -2.25 3.51 0.38
N GLU A 26 -3.17 4.44 0.10
CA GLU A 26 -4.55 4.09 -0.29
C GLU A 26 -4.61 3.36 -1.63
N ALA A 27 -3.78 3.74 -2.60
CA ALA A 27 -3.68 3.05 -3.89
C ALA A 27 -3.15 1.62 -3.73
N ILE A 28 -2.11 1.43 -2.91
CA ILE A 28 -1.56 0.10 -2.56
C ILE A 28 -2.65 -0.76 -1.92
N ILE A 29 -3.40 -0.23 -0.94
CA ILE A 29 -4.50 -0.95 -0.30
C ILE A 29 -5.57 -1.37 -1.31
N ARG A 30 -5.96 -0.48 -2.23
CA ARG A 30 -6.95 -0.79 -3.26
C ARG A 30 -6.47 -1.85 -4.24
N LEU A 31 -5.20 -1.82 -4.60
CA LEU A 31 -4.58 -2.81 -5.47
C LEU A 31 -4.53 -4.18 -4.78
N LEU A 32 -4.00 -4.22 -3.56
CA LEU A 32 -3.89 -5.45 -2.77
C LEU A 32 -5.24 -6.03 -2.31
N GLY A 33 -6.29 -5.20 -2.30
CA GLY A 33 -7.66 -5.66 -2.06
C GLY A 33 -8.26 -6.45 -3.24
N ARG A 34 -7.64 -6.40 -4.43
CA ARG A 34 -8.09 -7.16 -5.62
C ARG A 34 -7.27 -8.42 -5.84
N ALA A 35 -5.97 -8.39 -5.57
CA ALA A 35 -5.06 -9.51 -5.72
C ALA A 35 -3.84 -9.34 -4.81
N SER A 36 -3.19 -10.43 -4.41
CA SER A 36 -1.84 -10.37 -3.83
C SER A 36 -0.85 -9.80 -4.85
N GLY A 37 0.21 -9.14 -4.38
CA GLY A 37 1.27 -8.67 -5.26
C GLY A 37 2.61 -8.50 -4.54
N ASN A 38 3.70 -8.50 -5.29
CA ASN A 38 5.04 -8.21 -4.79
C ASN A 38 5.43 -6.72 -4.99
N VAL A 39 6.61 -6.32 -4.48
CA VAL A 39 7.07 -4.93 -4.55
C VAL A 39 7.13 -4.43 -6.00
N SER A 40 7.74 -5.19 -6.91
CA SER A 40 7.91 -4.81 -8.31
C SER A 40 6.58 -4.65 -9.05
N GLU A 41 5.64 -5.57 -8.84
CA GLU A 41 4.30 -5.48 -9.45
C GLU A 41 3.53 -4.24 -8.97
N VAL A 42 3.62 -3.92 -7.67
CA VAL A 42 2.96 -2.74 -7.09
C VAL A 42 3.63 -1.46 -7.58
N ALA A 43 4.96 -1.44 -7.70
CA ALA A 43 5.73 -0.32 -8.21
C ALA A 43 5.41 -0.04 -9.68
N GLU A 44 5.41 -1.07 -10.53
CA GLU A 44 5.05 -0.96 -11.94
C GLU A 44 3.62 -0.44 -12.11
N HIS A 45 2.66 -1.00 -11.36
CA HIS A 45 1.26 -0.61 -11.47
C HIS A 45 1.01 0.85 -11.06
N LEU A 46 1.75 1.35 -10.07
CA LEU A 46 1.59 2.71 -9.56
C LEU A 46 2.52 3.72 -10.25
N GLY A 47 3.49 3.26 -11.04
CA GLY A 47 4.54 4.10 -11.62
C GLY A 47 5.39 4.79 -10.55
N ILE A 48 5.63 4.11 -9.43
CA ILE A 48 6.39 4.62 -8.28
C ILE A 48 7.63 3.77 -8.11
N ASP A 49 8.72 4.39 -7.65
CA ASP A 49 9.97 3.72 -7.31
C ASP A 49 9.80 2.55 -6.32
N GLU A 50 10.52 1.44 -6.57
CA GLU A 50 10.42 0.21 -5.78
C GLU A 50 10.83 0.41 -4.32
N GLU A 51 11.86 1.21 -4.04
CA GLU A 51 12.33 1.47 -2.67
C GLU A 51 11.25 2.20 -1.87
N LEU A 52 10.58 3.16 -2.51
CA LEU A 52 9.48 3.89 -1.93
C LEU A 52 8.25 3.00 -1.70
N ILE A 53 7.95 2.08 -2.61
CA ILE A 53 6.88 1.09 -2.43
C ILE A 53 7.19 0.13 -1.29
N ASP A 54 8.43 -0.37 -1.18
CA ASP A 54 8.84 -1.24 -0.08
C ASP A 54 8.69 -0.52 1.26
N GLN A 55 9.14 0.73 1.38
CA GLN A 55 8.94 1.53 2.59
C GLN A 55 7.46 1.68 2.97
N LEU A 56 6.59 1.96 1.99
CA LEU A 56 5.15 2.10 2.22
C LEU A 56 4.50 0.78 2.61
N LEU A 57 4.89 -0.34 1.98
CA LEU A 57 4.40 -1.68 2.32
C LEU A 57 4.82 -2.09 3.72
N GLN A 58 6.08 -1.84 4.11
CA GLN A 58 6.56 -2.07 5.47
C GLN A 58 5.78 -1.25 6.50
N GLU A 59 5.47 0.03 6.20
CA GLU A 59 4.64 0.85 7.07
C GLU A 59 3.23 0.27 7.20
N LEU A 60 2.61 -0.17 6.10
CA LEU A 60 1.30 -0.80 6.07
C LEU A 60 1.25 -2.14 6.82
N VAL A 61 2.33 -2.93 6.75
CA VAL A 61 2.50 -4.15 7.56
C VAL A 61 2.60 -3.81 9.03
N ARG A 62 3.42 -2.82 9.40
CA ARG A 62 3.59 -2.38 10.79
C ARG A 62 2.29 -1.94 11.44
N ILE A 63 1.42 -1.24 10.70
CA ILE A 63 0.11 -0.81 11.21
C ILE A 63 -0.98 -1.89 11.05
N GLY A 64 -0.63 -3.09 10.59
CA GLY A 64 -1.54 -4.23 10.48
C GLY A 64 -2.58 -4.11 9.36
N ARG A 65 -2.33 -3.29 8.33
CA ARG A 65 -3.21 -3.14 7.15
C ARG A 65 -2.87 -4.11 6.03
N VAL A 66 -1.64 -4.59 5.97
CA VAL A 66 -1.14 -5.54 4.96
C VAL A 66 -0.41 -6.67 5.69
N ARG A 67 -0.40 -7.87 5.13
CA ARG A 67 0.45 -8.98 5.60
C ARG A 67 1.47 -9.33 4.53
N ARG A 68 2.68 -9.67 4.98
CA ARG A 68 3.71 -10.29 4.15
C ARG A 68 3.51 -11.79 4.18
N ASN A 69 3.45 -12.39 3.00
CA ASN A 69 3.31 -13.83 2.81
C ASN A 69 4.71 -14.51 2.82
N PRO A 70 4.78 -15.83 3.08
CA PRO A 70 6.05 -16.57 3.09
C PRO A 70 6.78 -16.59 1.73
N ASP A 71 6.04 -16.44 0.64
CA ASP A 71 6.54 -16.35 -0.74
C ASP A 71 7.15 -14.98 -1.08
N GLY A 72 7.14 -14.03 -0.15
CA GLY A 72 7.63 -12.67 -0.35
C GLY A 72 6.57 -11.70 -0.90
N GLY A 73 5.36 -12.17 -1.22
CA GLY A 73 4.24 -11.33 -1.65
C GLY A 73 3.55 -10.60 -0.49
N PHE A 74 2.67 -9.67 -0.84
CA PHE A 74 1.86 -8.90 0.08
C PHE A 74 0.37 -9.13 -0.20
N THR A 75 -0.43 -9.20 0.86
CA THR A 75 -1.89 -9.31 0.80
C THR A 75 -2.54 -8.29 1.71
N LEU A 76 -3.72 -7.80 1.33
CA LEU A 76 -4.49 -6.92 2.20
C LEU A 76 -4.90 -7.67 3.47
N HIS A 77 -4.58 -7.12 4.63
CA HIS A 77 -5.08 -7.61 5.90
C HIS A 77 -6.41 -6.93 6.20
N ASP A 78 -7.50 -7.59 5.83
CA ASP A 78 -8.84 -7.16 6.22
C ASP A 78 -9.32 -7.95 7.45
N PRO A 79 -9.36 -7.33 8.65
CA PRO A 79 -9.88 -7.98 9.84
C PRO A 79 -11.39 -8.29 9.77
N LEU A 80 -12.16 -7.66 8.86
CA LEU A 80 -13.58 -7.94 8.68
C LEU A 80 -13.83 -9.10 7.70
N SER A 81 -13.06 -9.20 6.60
CA SER A 81 -13.20 -10.30 5.63
C SER A 81 -12.68 -11.67 6.11
N LYS A 82 -12.18 -11.80 7.35
CA LYS A 82 -11.78 -13.11 7.91
C LYS A 82 -12.49 -13.48 9.21
N TRP A 83 -13.47 -12.69 9.65
CA TRP A 83 -14.23 -12.99 10.86
C TRP A 83 -14.95 -14.36 10.78
N TRP A 84 -15.34 -14.81 9.59
CA TRP A 84 -15.96 -16.13 9.39
C TRP A 84 -14.98 -17.32 9.48
N GLU A 85 -13.69 -17.14 9.18
CA GLU A 85 -12.68 -18.21 9.29
C GLU A 85 -12.46 -18.61 10.75
N SER A 86 -12.67 -17.69 11.70
CA SER A 86 -12.54 -17.96 13.14
C SER A 86 -13.75 -18.69 13.75
N LYS A 87 -14.85 -18.87 13.02
CA LYS A 87 -16.05 -19.59 13.49
C LYS A 87 -16.12 -21.05 13.02
N GLY A 88 -15.30 -21.44 12.05
CA GLY A 88 -15.31 -22.80 11.46
C GLY A 88 -14.48 -23.85 12.22
N SER A 89 -13.56 -23.44 13.09
CA SER A 89 -12.72 -24.37 13.86
C SER A 89 -13.37 -24.77 15.19
N LYS A 90 -14.61 -25.25 15.13
CA LYS A 90 -15.22 -26.05 16.20
C LYS A 90 -15.34 -27.47 15.66
N ASN A 91 -14.25 -28.22 15.79
CA ASN A 91 -14.31 -29.67 15.60
C ASN A 91 -15.30 -30.22 16.63
N PHE A 92 -16.30 -30.96 16.12
CA PHE A 92 -17.14 -31.87 16.90
C PHE A 92 -16.31 -33.01 17.46
#